data_AF-R9UNT5-F1
#
_entry.id   AF-R9UNT5-F1
#
_cell.length_a   1.000
_cell.length_b   1.000
_cell.length_c   1.000
_cell.angle_alpha   90.00
_cell.angle_beta   90.00
_cell.angle_gamma   90.00
#
_symmetry.space_group_name_H-M   'P 1'
#
loop_
_entity.id
_entity.type
_entity.pdbx_description
1 polymer ?
#
loop_
_entity_poly.entity_id
_entity_poly.type
_entity_poly.pdbx_seq_one_letter_code
_entity_poly.pdbx_strand_id
1 'polypeptide(L)'
;MFFGEADSASSRLNLWFSDTINGKFKEHPSNPICISPSSSRMAGRILITEDGMFRFGQNNNRAYGAAITISEITKLSRDSYQEKICGTIKMDNCYGPHSIDINKEDGSILIDYYTDDFWTFAGLRRAKAKLAKH
;
A
#
# COMPACT_ATOMS: atom_id res chain seq x y z
N MET A 1 6.34 11.54 5.97
CA MET A 1 6.32 10.09 6.24
C MET A 1 4.90 9.68 6.57
N PHE A 2 4.32 8.80 5.76
CA PHE A 2 3.04 8.16 6.03
C PHE A 2 3.29 6.97 6.95
N PHE A 3 2.58 6.91 8.07
CA PHE A 3 2.88 5.97 9.15
C PHE A 3 1.60 5.40 9.74
N GLY A 4 1.52 4.06 9.84
CA GLY A 4 0.46 3.37 10.56
C GLY A 4 1.01 2.83 11.88
N GLU A 5 0.32 3.07 12.99
CA GLU A 5 0.66 2.49 14.29
C GLU A 5 0.31 0.99 14.32
N ALA A 6 1.08 0.19 15.06
CA ALA A 6 0.93 -1.27 15.07
C ALA A 6 -0.52 -1.74 15.33
N ASP A 7 -1.20 -1.10 16.29
CA ASP A 7 -2.54 -1.52 16.73
C ASP A 7 -3.66 -1.00 15.82
N SER A 8 -3.40 0.01 14.99
CA SER A 8 -4.44 0.71 14.23
C SER A 8 -4.15 0.89 12.74
N ALA A 9 -3.00 0.44 12.24
CA ALA A 9 -2.60 0.56 10.84
C ALA A 9 -3.59 -0.09 9.85
N SER A 10 -4.43 -1.00 10.33
CA SER A 10 -5.51 -1.58 9.53
C SER A 10 -6.57 -0.57 9.13
N SER A 11 -6.78 0.49 9.92
CA SER A 11 -7.92 1.41 9.77
C SER A 11 -7.54 2.89 9.94
N ARG A 12 -6.31 3.21 10.36
CA ARG A 12 -5.82 4.58 10.56
C ARG A 12 -4.47 4.78 9.87
N LEU A 13 -4.31 5.96 9.28
CA LEU A 13 -3.06 6.42 8.71
C LEU A 13 -2.72 7.79 9.29
N ASN A 14 -1.48 7.93 9.75
CA ASN A 14 -0.93 9.17 10.28
C ASN A 14 0.13 9.73 9.31
N LEU A 15 0.39 11.02 9.41
CA LEU A 15 1.42 11.74 8.70
C LEU A 15 2.38 12.36 9.70
N TRP A 16 3.66 12.25 9.41
CA TRP A 16 4.75 12.79 10.20
C TRP A 16 5.71 13.52 9.28
N PHE A 17 6.36 14.58 9.74
CA PHE A 17 7.31 15.33 8.94
C PHE A 17 8.56 15.72 9.75
N SER A 18 9.66 15.92 9.05
CA SER A 18 10.90 16.46 9.60
C SER A 18 11.60 17.28 8.52
N ASP A 19 12.47 18.20 8.94
CA ASP A 19 13.26 19.02 8.00
C ASP A 19 14.42 18.23 7.39
N THR A 20 14.81 17.11 7.99
CA THR A 20 15.86 16.21 7.48
C THR A 20 15.48 14.75 7.69
N ILE A 21 16.08 13.84 6.92
CA ILE A 21 15.75 12.40 6.98
C ILE A 21 16.12 11.74 8.31
N ASN A 22 17.18 12.23 8.97
CA ASN A 22 17.64 11.77 10.29
C ASN A 22 17.20 12.72 11.42
N GLY A 23 16.32 13.66 11.10
CA GLY A 23 15.83 14.65 12.06
C GLY A 23 14.76 14.09 12.99
N LYS A 24 14.37 14.91 13.97
CA LYS A 24 13.21 14.59 14.80
C LYS A 24 11.94 14.72 13.96
N PHE A 25 11.20 13.63 13.82
CA PHE A 25 9.88 13.67 13.20
C PHE A 25 8.85 14.27 14.18
N LYS A 26 7.98 15.10 13.63
CA LYS A 26 6.83 15.70 14.31
C LYS A 26 5.56 15.17 13.70
N GLU A 27 4.56 14.91 14.53
CA GLU A 27 3.22 14.55 14.08
C GLU A 27 2.60 15.71 13.30
N HIS A 28 1.90 15.38 12.22
CA HIS A 28 1.14 16.34 11.46
C HIS A 28 -0.15 16.71 12.20
N PRO A 29 -0.55 17.99 12.25
CA PRO A 29 -1.75 18.43 12.97
C PRO A 29 -3.06 17.84 12.43
N SER A 30 -3.08 17.41 11.17
CA SER A 30 -4.23 16.72 10.55
C SER A 30 -4.30 15.22 10.86
N ASN A 31 -3.50 14.69 11.79
CA ASN A 31 -3.58 13.28 12.16
C ASN A 31 -4.90 12.95 12.91
N PRO A 32 -5.52 11.80 12.63
CA PRO A 32 -5.22 10.87 11.54
C PRO A 32 -5.65 11.43 10.18
N ILE A 33 -4.81 11.26 9.16
CA ILE A 33 -5.07 11.76 7.81
C ILE A 33 -6.03 10.87 7.02
N CYS A 34 -6.23 9.63 7.45
CA CYS A 34 -7.22 8.71 6.92
C CYS A 34 -7.71 7.79 8.03
N ILE A 35 -9.03 7.58 8.10
CA ILE A 35 -9.68 6.59 8.97
C ILE A 35 -10.53 5.69 8.08
N SER A 36 -9.92 4.69 7.45
CA SER A 36 -10.64 3.72 6.63
C SER A 36 -9.86 2.41 6.43
N PRO A 37 -10.46 1.24 6.69
CA PRO A 37 -9.86 -0.04 6.35
C PRO A 37 -9.63 -0.27 4.84
N SER A 38 -10.27 0.54 3.99
CA SER A 38 -10.13 0.44 2.53
C SER A 38 -8.98 1.26 1.93
N SER A 39 -8.27 2.09 2.72
CA SER A 39 -7.25 3.00 2.18
C SER A 39 -6.15 3.42 3.16
N SER A 40 -6.20 3.00 4.42
CA SER A 40 -5.24 3.45 5.45
C SER A 40 -3.87 2.81 5.34
N ARG A 41 -3.76 1.56 4.87
CA ARG A 41 -2.45 0.95 4.63
C ARG A 41 -1.88 1.46 3.32
N MET A 42 -0.63 1.95 3.33
CA MET A 42 0.05 2.33 2.09
C MET A 42 0.23 1.12 1.17
N ALA A 43 0.06 1.33 -0.14
CA ALA A 43 0.23 0.32 -1.19
C ALA A 43 1.32 0.75 -2.19
N GLY A 44 2.46 1.24 -1.71
CA GLY A 44 3.58 1.69 -2.55
C GLY A 44 3.92 3.17 -2.36
N ARG A 45 4.72 3.71 -3.30
CA ARG A 45 5.16 5.12 -3.28
C ARG A 45 4.07 6.06 -3.80
N ILE A 46 4.15 7.33 -3.41
CA ILE A 46 3.30 8.38 -3.98
C ILE A 46 3.72 8.62 -5.42
N LEU A 47 2.76 8.64 -6.33
CA LEU A 47 2.96 8.99 -7.71
C LEU A 47 2.78 10.49 -7.91
N ILE A 48 3.86 11.19 -8.28
CA ILE A 48 3.85 12.64 -8.54
C ILE A 48 3.90 12.94 -10.05
N THR A 49 2.78 13.22 -10.70
CA THR A 49 2.69 13.56 -12.14
C THR A 49 2.52 15.07 -12.33
N GLU A 50 2.49 15.53 -13.59
CA GLU A 50 2.08 16.90 -13.93
C GLU A 50 0.65 17.19 -13.46
N ASP A 51 -0.24 16.19 -13.52
CA ASP A 51 -1.65 16.29 -13.10
C ASP A 51 -1.87 16.26 -11.58
N GLY A 52 -0.84 15.93 -10.78
CA GLY A 52 -0.93 15.97 -9.32
C GLY A 52 -0.23 14.84 -8.59
N MET A 53 -0.66 14.61 -7.34
CA MET A 53 -0.07 13.65 -6.41
C MET A 53 -1.07 12.56 -6.04
N PHE A 54 -0.72 11.30 -6.28
CA PHE A 54 -1.60 10.16 -6.03
C PHE A 54 -1.00 9.20 -5.01
N ARG A 55 -1.78 8.87 -4.00
CA ARG A 55 -1.46 7.90 -2.96
C ARG A 55 -2.21 6.61 -3.23
N PHE A 56 -1.50 5.50 -3.13
CA PHE A 56 -2.08 4.17 -3.20
C PHE A 56 -2.31 3.63 -1.80
N GLY A 57 -3.53 3.17 -1.54
CA GLY A 57 -3.94 2.54 -0.28
C GLY A 57 -4.47 1.13 -0.50
N GLN A 58 -4.13 0.17 0.37
CA GLN A 58 -4.66 -1.19 0.29
C GLN A 58 -6.11 -1.21 0.77
N ASN A 59 -6.98 -1.87 0.01
CA ASN A 59 -8.36 -2.09 0.39
C ASN A 59 -8.53 -3.45 1.08
N ASN A 60 -8.81 -3.43 2.40
CA ASN A 60 -8.91 -4.63 3.23
C ASN A 60 -10.36 -5.02 3.62
N ASN A 61 -11.39 -4.45 3.00
CA ASN A 61 -12.78 -4.61 3.45
C ASN A 61 -13.42 -6.00 3.24
N ARG A 62 -12.88 -6.84 2.35
CA ARG A 62 -13.48 -8.16 2.03
C ARG A 62 -12.49 -9.33 2.14
N ALA A 63 -11.21 -9.04 2.01
CA ALA A 63 -10.05 -9.91 2.26
C ALA A 63 -8.81 -8.99 2.31
N TYR A 64 -7.71 -9.44 2.90
CA TYR A 64 -6.45 -8.68 2.90
C TYR A 64 -5.97 -8.47 1.44
N GLY A 65 -5.89 -7.20 1.01
CA GLY A 65 -5.49 -6.82 -0.35
C GLY A 65 -6.50 -7.20 -1.44
N ALA A 66 -7.78 -6.86 -1.29
CA ALA A 66 -8.79 -7.12 -2.33
C ALA A 66 -8.70 -6.15 -3.53
N ALA A 67 -8.14 -4.96 -3.31
CA ALA A 67 -7.95 -3.92 -4.32
C ALA A 67 -6.94 -2.87 -3.82
N ILE A 68 -6.50 -1.99 -4.72
CA ILE A 68 -5.78 -0.76 -4.37
C ILE A 68 -6.71 0.42 -4.58
N THR A 69 -6.93 1.22 -3.53
CA THR A 69 -7.61 2.51 -3.59
C THR A 69 -6.61 3.59 -4.02
N ILE A 70 -7.03 4.46 -4.95
CA ILE A 70 -6.26 5.62 -5.38
C ILE A 70 -6.87 6.87 -4.75
N SER A 71 -6.07 7.61 -3.98
CA SER A 71 -6.42 8.91 -3.43
C SER A 71 -5.57 10.01 -4.07
N GLU A 72 -6.19 11.03 -4.63
CA GLU A 72 -5.52 12.26 -5.05
C GLU A 72 -5.28 13.13 -3.81
N ILE A 73 -4.02 13.46 -3.54
CA ILE A 73 -3.62 14.39 -2.47
C ILE A 73 -3.82 15.80 -3.01
N THR A 74 -4.87 16.47 -2.56
CA THR A 74 -5.24 17.83 -3.01
C THR A 74 -4.56 18.93 -2.18
N LYS A 75 -4.11 18.61 -0.96
CA LYS A 75 -3.30 19.51 -0.12
C LYS A 75 -2.26 18.72 0.66
N LEU A 76 -1.03 19.20 0.63
CA LEU A 76 0.08 18.66 1.42
C LEU A 76 1.02 19.80 1.82
N SER A 77 0.89 20.24 3.07
CA SER A 77 1.77 21.24 3.69
C SER A 77 2.18 20.77 5.10
N ARG A 78 2.85 21.64 5.88
CA ARG A 78 3.20 21.33 7.28
C ARG A 78 2.00 21.43 8.24
N ASP A 79 0.95 22.11 7.81
CA ASP A 79 -0.21 22.52 8.60
C ASP A 79 -1.53 21.95 8.06
N SER A 80 -1.55 21.44 6.82
CA SER A 80 -2.76 20.93 6.20
C SER A 80 -2.50 19.70 5.32
N TYR A 81 -3.36 18.71 5.47
CA TYR A 81 -3.43 17.55 4.60
C TYR A 81 -4.87 17.31 4.15
N GLN A 82 -5.07 17.12 2.84
CA GLN A 82 -6.36 16.70 2.27
C GLN A 82 -6.13 15.75 1.11
N GLU A 83 -6.97 14.73 1.02
CA GLU A 83 -7.03 13.82 -0.11
C GLU A 83 -8.48 13.48 -0.46
N LYS A 84 -8.72 13.04 -1.69
CA LYS A 84 -9.99 12.51 -2.16
C LYS A 84 -9.77 11.20 -2.91
N ILE A 85 -10.61 10.20 -2.68
CA ILE A 85 -10.58 8.96 -3.45
C ILE A 85 -11.00 9.27 -4.88
N CYS A 86 -10.18 8.89 -5.86
CA CYS A 86 -10.43 9.14 -7.28
C CYS A 86 -10.48 7.86 -8.12
N GLY A 87 -10.09 6.70 -7.56
CA GLY A 87 -10.11 5.46 -8.31
C GLY A 87 -9.83 4.22 -7.48
N THR A 88 -9.90 3.07 -8.13
CA THR A 88 -9.56 1.77 -7.55
C THR A 88 -9.00 0.86 -8.63
N ILE A 89 -7.89 0.17 -8.33
CA ILE A 89 -7.31 -0.88 -9.16
C ILE A 89 -7.72 -2.21 -8.55
N LYS A 90 -8.35 -3.06 -9.35
CA LYS A 90 -8.72 -4.42 -9.00
C LYS A 90 -7.97 -5.36 -9.92
N MET A 91 -7.53 -6.49 -9.39
CA MET A 91 -6.98 -7.56 -10.20
C MET A 91 -7.92 -8.75 -10.09
N ASP A 92 -8.28 -9.34 -11.23
CA ASP A 92 -9.15 -10.51 -11.27
C ASP A 92 -8.30 -11.77 -11.04
N ASN A 93 -8.86 -12.76 -10.34
CA ASN A 93 -8.25 -14.08 -10.08
C ASN A 93 -6.89 -14.09 -9.36
N CYS A 94 -6.50 -13.00 -8.72
CA CYS A 94 -5.32 -12.93 -7.85
C CYS A 94 -5.65 -12.16 -6.57
N TYR A 95 -4.92 -12.49 -5.51
CA TYR A 95 -5.08 -11.88 -4.21
C TYR A 95 -3.87 -11.00 -3.89
N GLY A 96 -4.11 -9.98 -3.08
CA GLY A 96 -3.05 -9.25 -2.41
C GLY A 96 -2.11 -8.47 -3.33
N PRO A 97 -2.57 -7.57 -4.23
CA PRO A 97 -1.76 -6.44 -4.61
C PRO A 97 -1.39 -5.63 -3.36
N HIS A 98 -0.28 -6.00 -2.72
CA HIS A 98 0.18 -5.39 -1.46
C HIS A 98 0.91 -4.07 -1.71
N SER A 99 1.49 -3.93 -2.90
CA SER A 99 2.10 -2.69 -3.36
C SER A 99 1.98 -2.57 -4.88
N ILE A 100 1.84 -1.33 -5.34
CA ILE A 100 2.01 -0.94 -6.73
C ILE A 100 3.13 0.09 -6.81
N ASP A 101 3.96 -0.05 -7.83
CA ASP A 101 4.87 0.98 -8.26
C ASP A 101 4.72 1.21 -9.77
N ILE A 102 4.77 2.47 -10.18
CA ILE A 102 4.68 2.90 -11.57
C ILE A 102 5.94 3.70 -11.88
N ASN A 103 6.70 3.24 -12.87
CA ASN A 103 7.80 4.01 -13.45
C ASN A 103 7.23 4.99 -14.48
N LYS A 104 7.55 6.28 -14.34
CA LYS A 104 7.05 7.31 -15.25
C LYS A 104 7.82 7.40 -16.56
N GLU A 105 9.08 6.96 -16.57
CA GLU A 105 9.95 7.12 -17.74
C GLU A 105 9.54 6.18 -18.88
N ASP A 106 9.15 4.96 -18.55
CA ASP A 106 8.79 3.91 -19.51
C ASP A 106 7.34 3.42 -19.37
N GLY A 107 6.59 3.93 -18.38
CA GLY A 107 5.21 3.53 -18.10
C GLY A 107 5.08 2.12 -17.51
N SER A 108 6.18 1.48 -17.10
CA SER A 108 6.13 0.14 -16.52
C SER A 108 5.47 0.15 -15.14
N ILE A 109 4.72 -0.91 -14.85
CA ILE A 109 3.98 -1.08 -13.60
C ILE A 109 4.48 -2.35 -12.93
N LEU A 110 4.97 -2.22 -11.69
CA LEU A 110 5.33 -3.32 -10.81
C LEU A 110 4.20 -3.52 -9.80
N ILE A 111 3.60 -4.71 -9.79
CA ILE A 111 2.60 -5.10 -8.80
C ILE A 111 3.01 -6.46 -8.23
N ASP A 112 3.08 -6.54 -6.91
CA ASP A 112 3.27 -7.80 -6.19
C ASP A 112 1.90 -8.41 -5.90
N TYR A 113 1.64 -9.64 -6.34
CA TYR A 113 0.38 -10.37 -6.12
C TYR A 113 0.65 -11.84 -5.82
N TYR A 114 -0.30 -12.53 -5.17
CA TYR A 114 -0.24 -13.98 -4.96
C TYR A 114 -1.48 -14.69 -5.50
N THR A 115 -1.30 -15.96 -5.87
CA THR A 115 -2.38 -16.89 -6.25
C THR A 115 -2.32 -18.12 -5.35
N ASP A 116 -3.47 -18.55 -4.83
CA ASP A 116 -3.59 -19.80 -4.09
C ASP A 116 -3.78 -20.97 -5.07
N ASP A 117 -2.69 -21.56 -5.54
CA ASP A 117 -2.74 -22.82 -6.28
C ASP A 117 -2.71 -24.00 -5.31
N PHE A 118 -3.89 -24.53 -4.97
CA PHE A 118 -4.01 -25.78 -4.21
C PHE A 118 -3.59 -26.98 -5.06
N TRP A 119 -2.29 -27.28 -5.10
CA TRP A 119 -1.79 -28.57 -5.60
C TRP A 119 -1.94 -29.64 -4.51
N THR A 120 -2.81 -30.62 -4.74
CA THR A 120 -3.04 -31.79 -3.86
C THR A 120 -1.75 -32.56 -3.52
N PHE A 121 -0.70 -32.42 -4.33
CA PHE A 121 0.62 -33.03 -4.11
C PHE A 121 1.70 -32.10 -3.54
N ALA A 122 1.34 -30.90 -3.03
CA ALA A 122 2.29 -29.96 -2.43
C ALA A 122 3.08 -30.56 -1.25
N GLY A 123 2.50 -31.55 -0.54
CA GLY A 123 3.20 -32.33 0.48
C GLY A 123 4.34 -33.19 -0.09
N LEU A 124 4.09 -33.87 -1.23
CA LEU A 124 5.07 -34.72 -1.91
C LEU A 124 6.24 -33.92 -2.49
N ARG A 125 5.98 -32.70 -3.01
CA ARG A 125 7.06 -31.78 -3.45
C ARG A 125 7.95 -31.34 -2.28
N ARG A 126 7.37 -30.98 -1.13
CA ARG A 126 8.12 -30.58 0.07
C ARG A 126 8.96 -31.72 0.63
N ALA A 127 8.45 -32.95 0.62
CA ALA A 127 9.19 -34.13 1.01
C ALA A 127 10.37 -34.42 0.06
N LYS A 128 10.14 -34.40 -1.26
CA LYS A 128 11.22 -34.55 -2.26
C LYS A 128 12.31 -33.49 -2.13
N ALA A 129 11.95 -32.23 -1.89
CA ALA A 129 12.93 -31.15 -1.72
C ALA A 129 13.78 -31.28 -0.44
N LYS A 130 13.24 -31.89 0.63
CA LYS A 130 14.02 -32.24 1.83
C LYS A 130 14.93 -33.46 1.60
N LEU A 131 14.47 -34.45 0.84
CA LEU A 131 15.24 -35.65 0.51
C LEU A 131 16.41 -35.38 -0.44
N ALA A 132 16.28 -34.40 -1.35
CA ALA A 132 17.36 -34.01 -2.28
C ALA A 132 18.48 -33.17 -1.64
N LYS A 133 18.40 -32.86 -0.34
CA LYS A 133 19.42 -32.12 0.42
C LYS A 133 20.32 -33.04 1.28
N HIS A 134 20.19 -34.36 1.14
CA HIS A 134 21.03 -35.36 1.78
C HIS A 134 21.83 -36.15 0.73
#